data_AF-A0A263BTP6-F1
#
_entry.id   AF-A0A263BTP6-F1
#
_cell.length_a   1.000
_cell.length_b   1.000
_cell.length_c   1.000
_cell.angle_alpha   90.00
_cell.angle_beta   90.00
_cell.angle_gamma   90.00
#
_symmetry.space_group_name_H-M   'P 1'
#
loop_
_entity.id
_entity.type
_entity.pdbx_description
1 polymer ?
#
loop_
_entity_poly.entity_id
_entity_poly.type
_entity_poly.pdbx_seq_one_letter_code
_entity_poly.pdbx_strand_id
1 'polypeptide(L)'
;MENIQDESSRISTLQKEKKHLHEPQKSNPQLENTFTSEKINHIISSNIPSKEMQTWVHMKQLPTLQKKLLWHLIKISNKDNIALYQGVKQDLVGLIEKKLVIDNPIKMRMGISVFVLPYTPYLMRELKSLRNLF
;
A
#
# COMPACT_ATOMS: atom_id res chain seq x y z
N MET A 1 -9.29 -62.87 -44.77
CA MET A 1 -10.52 -62.22 -44.27
C MET A 1 -10.24 -61.81 -42.84
N GLU A 2 -9.68 -60.61 -42.69
CA GLU A 2 -9.25 -60.05 -41.40
C GLU A 2 -10.44 -59.45 -40.67
N ASN A 3 -10.54 -59.80 -39.39
CA ASN A 3 -11.61 -59.41 -38.48
C ASN A 3 -11.19 -58.09 -37.80
N ILE A 4 -11.62 -56.96 -38.35
CA ILE A 4 -11.39 -55.62 -37.80
C ILE A 4 -12.61 -55.23 -36.97
N GLN A 5 -12.64 -55.60 -35.68
CA GLN A 5 -13.65 -55.08 -34.74
C GLN A 5 -13.35 -55.53 -33.29
N ASP A 6 -12.30 -55.00 -32.63
CA ASP A 6 -12.36 -54.80 -31.16
C ASP A 6 -11.25 -53.92 -30.54
N GLU A 7 -10.83 -52.85 -31.22
CA GLU A 7 -9.85 -51.88 -30.66
C GLU A 7 -10.51 -50.56 -30.21
N SER A 8 -11.85 -50.51 -30.08
CA SER A 8 -12.56 -49.31 -29.59
C SER A 8 -12.90 -49.36 -28.09
N SER A 9 -12.68 -50.51 -27.44
CA SER A 9 -13.12 -50.75 -26.06
C SER A 9 -12.06 -50.46 -24.98
N ARG A 10 -10.86 -49.99 -25.35
CA ARG A 10 -9.75 -49.71 -24.38
C ARG A 10 -9.45 -48.22 -24.15
N ILE A 11 -10.07 -47.30 -24.88
CA ILE A 11 -9.80 -45.85 -24.73
C ILE A 11 -10.79 -45.17 -23.75
N SER A 12 -11.84 -45.85 -23.31
CA SER A 12 -12.89 -45.26 -22.45
C SER A 12 -12.60 -45.29 -20.94
N THR A 13 -11.51 -45.91 -20.47
CA THR A 13 -11.25 -46.09 -19.03
C THR A 13 -10.12 -45.21 -18.46
N LEU A 14 -9.43 -44.41 -19.28
CA LEU A 14 -8.29 -43.57 -18.83
C LEU A 14 -8.56 -42.06 -18.84
N GLN A 15 -9.81 -41.62 -19.04
CA GLN A 15 -10.18 -40.19 -19.04
C GLN A 15 -11.01 -39.73 -17.83
N LYS A 16 -11.20 -40.58 -16.80
CA LYS A 16 -12.00 -40.22 -15.61
C LYS A 16 -11.20 -39.69 -14.40
N GLU A 17 -9.88 -39.60 -14.46
CA GLU A 17 -9.04 -39.20 -13.29
C GLU A 17 -8.19 -37.93 -13.50
N LYS A 18 -8.58 -37.00 -14.39
CA LYS A 18 -7.92 -35.69 -14.49
C LYS A 18 -8.90 -34.50 -14.51
N LYS A 19 -9.89 -34.53 -13.63
CA LYS A 19 -10.70 -33.35 -13.28
C LYS A 19 -10.65 -33.04 -11.77
N HIS A 20 -9.44 -32.96 -11.22
CA HIS A 20 -9.16 -32.09 -10.08
C HIS A 20 -8.11 -31.07 -10.52
N LEU A 21 -8.48 -30.24 -11.50
CA LEU A 21 -7.73 -29.05 -11.82
C LEU A 21 -8.22 -27.95 -10.88
N HIS A 22 -7.28 -27.44 -10.10
CA HIS A 22 -7.43 -26.39 -9.10
C HIS A 22 -8.45 -25.32 -9.52
N GLU A 23 -9.54 -25.22 -8.76
CA GLU A 23 -10.14 -23.92 -8.55
C GLU A 23 -9.06 -23.03 -7.91
N PRO A 24 -8.77 -21.82 -8.45
CA PRO A 24 -7.97 -20.87 -7.71
C PRO A 24 -8.74 -20.57 -6.43
N GLN A 25 -8.24 -21.05 -5.30
CA GLN A 25 -8.68 -20.58 -4.01
C GLN A 25 -8.54 -19.06 -4.03
N LYS A 26 -9.67 -18.36 -4.07
CA LYS A 26 -9.73 -16.92 -3.84
C LYS A 26 -9.08 -16.72 -2.48
N SER A 27 -7.85 -16.24 -2.45
CA SER A 27 -7.16 -15.93 -1.21
C SER A 27 -8.07 -14.99 -0.42
N ASN A 28 -8.33 -15.37 0.82
CA ASN A 28 -9.25 -14.64 1.67
C ASN A 28 -8.62 -13.27 1.98
N PRO A 29 -9.14 -12.15 1.44
CA PRO A 29 -8.44 -10.85 1.47
C PRO A 29 -8.28 -10.30 2.89
N GLN A 30 -8.96 -10.87 3.88
CA GLN A 30 -8.81 -10.51 5.29
C GLN A 30 -7.49 -11.03 5.91
N LEU A 31 -6.97 -12.17 5.46
CA LEU A 31 -5.74 -12.77 5.99
C LEU A 31 -4.47 -12.10 5.44
N GLU A 32 -4.45 -11.74 4.16
CA GLU A 32 -3.31 -11.04 3.54
C GLU A 32 -3.13 -9.61 4.10
N ASN A 33 -4.23 -8.91 4.38
CA ASN A 33 -4.18 -7.55 4.93
C ASN A 33 -3.62 -7.49 6.36
N THR A 34 -3.93 -8.48 7.19
CA THR A 34 -3.47 -8.52 8.59
C THR A 34 -1.96 -8.76 8.66
N PHE A 35 -1.46 -9.72 7.87
CA PHE A 35 -0.04 -10.06 7.78
C PHE A 35 0.82 -8.88 7.29
N THR A 36 0.27 -8.08 6.37
CA THR A 36 0.93 -6.89 5.84
C THR A 36 1.02 -5.78 6.89
N SER A 37 -0.03 -5.60 7.70
CA SER A 37 -0.09 -4.55 8.72
C SER A 37 0.85 -4.81 9.91
N GLU A 38 0.98 -6.05 10.38
CA GLU A 38 1.88 -6.43 11.47
C GLU A 38 3.34 -6.30 11.05
N LYS A 39 3.67 -6.74 9.83
CA LYS A 39 5.01 -6.61 9.26
C LYS A 39 5.42 -5.14 9.15
N ILE A 40 4.53 -4.26 8.70
CA ILE A 40 4.79 -2.82 8.62
C ILE A 40 5.01 -2.23 10.01
N ASN A 41 4.15 -2.58 10.98
CA ASN A 41 4.32 -2.11 12.35
C ASN A 41 5.69 -2.53 12.91
N HIS A 42 6.12 -3.77 12.66
CA HIS A 42 7.42 -4.27 13.09
C HIS A 42 8.58 -3.49 12.45
N ILE A 43 8.57 -3.31 11.12
CA ILE A 43 9.59 -2.54 10.38
C ILE A 43 9.69 -1.12 10.93
N ILE A 44 8.55 -0.44 11.06
CA ILE A 44 8.51 0.92 11.56
C ILE A 44 9.03 0.97 13.00
N SER A 45 8.56 0.07 13.88
CA SER A 45 8.96 0.08 15.28
C SER A 45 10.45 -0.18 15.51
N SER A 46 11.08 -0.94 14.63
CA SER A 46 12.49 -1.32 14.73
C SER A 46 13.42 -0.26 14.13
N ASN A 47 12.95 0.52 13.15
CA ASN A 47 13.81 1.39 12.34
C ASN A 47 13.67 2.89 12.61
N ILE A 48 12.62 3.34 13.31
CA ILE A 48 12.43 4.76 13.61
C ILE A 48 12.82 5.10 15.06
N PRO A 49 13.43 6.27 15.31
CA PRO A 49 13.67 6.75 16.66
C PRO A 49 12.36 6.93 17.46
N SER A 50 12.41 6.70 18.78
CA SER A 50 11.25 6.84 19.67
C SER A 50 10.55 8.20 19.58
N LYS A 51 11.31 9.27 19.32
CA LYS A 51 10.78 10.64 19.12
C LYS A 51 9.82 10.75 17.92
N GLU A 52 9.94 9.88 16.92
CA GLU A 52 9.08 9.87 15.72
C GLU A 52 7.93 8.86 15.84
N MET A 53 7.97 7.98 16.84
CA MET A 53 6.94 6.97 17.06
C MET A 53 5.57 7.58 17.33
N GLN A 54 5.52 8.71 18.03
CA GLN A 54 4.26 9.42 18.28
C GLN A 54 3.59 9.85 16.98
N THR A 55 4.37 10.33 16.01
CA THR A 55 3.87 10.68 14.67
C THR A 55 3.29 9.45 13.95
N TRP A 56 3.96 8.30 14.03
CA TRP A 56 3.42 7.05 13.48
C TRP A 56 2.08 6.67 14.13
N VAL A 57 1.97 6.79 15.46
CA VAL A 57 0.72 6.53 16.18
C VAL A 57 -0.38 7.50 15.72
N HIS A 58 -0.09 8.79 15.59
CA HIS A 58 -1.05 9.78 15.08
C HIS A 58 -1.50 9.46 13.65
N MET A 59 -0.59 9.05 12.78
CA MET A 59 -0.93 8.62 11.42
C MET A 59 -1.90 7.43 11.41
N LYS A 60 -1.71 6.45 12.30
CA LYS A 60 -2.61 5.30 12.43
C LYS A 60 -4.01 5.70 12.90
N GLN A 61 -4.17 6.81 13.60
CA GLN A 61 -5.45 7.31 14.11
C GLN A 61 -6.16 8.24 13.12
N LEU A 62 -5.55 8.60 12.00
CA LEU A 62 -6.17 9.45 11.00
C LEU A 62 -7.45 8.81 10.40
N PRO A 63 -8.46 9.62 10.07
CA PRO A 63 -9.59 9.19 9.24
C PRO A 63 -9.10 8.63 7.90
N THR A 64 -9.83 7.66 7.34
CA THR A 64 -9.45 6.96 6.09
C THR A 64 -9.12 7.91 4.94
N LEU A 65 -9.90 8.98 4.77
CA LEU A 65 -9.65 9.98 3.72
C LEU A 65 -8.32 10.73 3.94
N GLN A 66 -8.03 11.14 5.17
CA GLN A 66 -6.78 11.81 5.51
C GLN A 66 -5.57 10.85 5.40
N LYS A 67 -5.73 9.57 5.74
CA LYS A 67 -4.69 8.55 5.51
C LYS A 67 -4.36 8.44 4.03
N LYS A 68 -5.39 8.34 3.17
CA LYS A 68 -5.21 8.27 1.71
C LYS A 68 -4.53 9.53 1.17
N LEU A 69 -4.97 10.71 1.62
CA LEU A 69 -4.36 11.98 1.21
C LEU A 69 -2.90 12.07 1.66
N LEU A 70 -2.59 11.78 2.91
CA LEU A 70 -1.22 11.77 3.42
C LEU A 70 -0.35 10.78 2.66
N TRP A 71 -0.86 9.56 2.40
CA TRP A 71 -0.14 8.56 1.62
C TRP A 71 0.12 9.01 0.18
N HIS A 72 -0.86 9.65 -0.45
CA HIS A 72 -0.69 10.26 -1.76
C HIS A 72 0.42 11.32 -1.74
N LEU A 73 0.40 12.23 -0.76
CA LEU A 73 1.43 13.28 -0.59
C LEU A 73 2.82 12.67 -0.37
N ILE A 74 2.94 11.62 0.45
CA ILE A 74 4.19 10.89 0.67
C ILE A 74 4.72 10.33 -0.67
N LYS A 75 3.84 9.69 -1.46
CA LYS A 75 4.19 9.07 -2.74
C LYS A 75 4.70 10.08 -3.77
N ILE A 76 4.08 11.26 -3.85
CA ILE A 76 4.44 12.30 -4.84
C ILE A 76 5.55 13.25 -4.36
N SER A 77 5.89 13.21 -3.07
CA SER A 77 6.92 14.11 -2.52
C SER A 77 8.32 13.80 -3.08
N ASN A 78 9.10 14.85 -3.30
CA ASN A 78 10.47 14.74 -3.77
C ASN A 78 11.44 14.27 -2.65
N LYS A 79 12.75 14.24 -2.94
CA LYS A 79 13.80 13.85 -1.97
C LYS A 79 13.85 14.73 -0.71
N ASP A 80 13.39 15.98 -0.82
CA ASP A 80 13.34 16.97 0.26
C ASP A 80 11.98 16.95 0.98
N ASN A 81 11.16 15.92 0.71
CA ASN A 81 9.82 15.73 1.24
C ASN A 81 8.83 16.86 0.91
N ILE A 82 9.07 17.57 -0.19
CA ILE A 82 8.16 18.59 -0.71
C ILE A 82 7.21 17.94 -1.70
N ALA A 83 5.91 18.15 -1.53
CA ALA A 83 4.86 17.73 -2.46
C ALA A 83 4.13 18.95 -3.04
N LEU A 84 3.68 18.82 -4.29
CA LEU A 84 2.83 19.80 -4.94
C LEU A 84 1.41 19.24 -5.06
N TYR A 85 0.49 19.77 -4.25
CA TYR A 85 -0.87 19.30 -4.17
C TYR A 85 -1.80 20.12 -5.09
N GLN A 86 -2.60 19.45 -5.91
CA GLN A 86 -3.49 20.10 -6.90
C GLN A 86 -4.94 20.28 -6.39
N GLY A 87 -5.25 19.88 -5.16
CA GLY A 87 -6.57 20.08 -4.54
C GLY A 87 -6.69 21.44 -3.83
N VAL A 88 -7.62 21.51 -2.87
CA VAL A 88 -7.86 22.75 -2.11
C VAL A 88 -7.19 22.69 -0.74
N LYS A 89 -6.83 23.85 -0.17
CA LYS A 89 -6.12 23.92 1.11
C LYS A 89 -6.93 23.30 2.26
N GLN A 90 -8.25 23.35 2.16
CA GLN A 90 -9.20 22.78 3.12
C GLN A 90 -8.97 21.27 3.31
N ASP A 91 -8.60 20.54 2.25
CA ASP A 91 -8.33 19.10 2.31
C ASP A 91 -7.15 18.78 3.24
N LEU A 92 -6.21 19.74 3.38
CA LEU A 92 -4.98 19.60 4.14
C LEU A 92 -5.12 20.02 5.60
N VAL A 93 -6.18 20.72 5.99
CA VAL A 93 -6.32 21.35 7.32
C VAL A 93 -6.06 20.34 8.44
N GLY A 94 -6.70 19.17 8.40
CA GLY A 94 -6.52 18.16 9.45
C GLY A 94 -5.09 17.56 9.50
N LEU A 95 -4.38 17.52 8.37
CA LEU A 95 -2.97 17.11 8.34
C LEU A 95 -2.04 18.21 8.86
N ILE A 96 -2.38 19.46 8.61
CA ILE A 96 -1.65 20.65 9.08
C ILE A 96 -1.78 20.82 10.59
N GLU A 97 -2.99 20.71 11.13
CA GLU A 97 -3.26 20.79 12.58
C GLU A 97 -2.47 19.74 13.36
N LYS A 98 -2.31 18.55 12.78
CA LYS A 98 -1.54 17.44 13.35
C LYS A 98 -0.04 17.53 13.05
N LYS A 99 0.42 18.60 12.38
CA LYS A 99 1.81 18.83 11.97
C LYS A 99 2.41 17.71 11.10
N LEU A 100 1.55 16.95 10.41
CA LEU A 100 1.97 15.91 9.46
C LEU A 100 2.30 16.50 8.09
N VAL A 101 1.75 17.68 7.80
CA VAL A 101 2.01 18.48 6.61
C VAL A 101 2.16 19.93 7.04
N ILE A 102 3.03 20.70 6.39
CA ILE A 102 3.21 22.13 6.66
C ILE A 102 3.24 22.87 5.33
N ASP A 103 2.64 24.05 5.28
CA ASP A 103 2.73 24.92 4.11
C ASP A 103 4.19 25.23 3.77
N ASN A 104 4.57 25.04 2.52
CA ASN A 104 5.83 25.55 2.00
C ASN A 104 5.58 26.96 1.44
N PRO A 105 6.24 28.01 1.96
CA PRO A 105 6.00 29.39 1.52
C PRO A 105 6.38 29.64 0.05
N ILE A 106 7.09 28.71 -0.58
CA ILE A 106 7.43 28.80 -2.01
C ILE A 106 6.15 28.76 -2.84
N LYS A 107 5.77 29.93 -3.37
CA LYS A 107 4.67 30.06 -4.31
C LYS A 107 5.03 29.37 -5.62
N MET A 108 4.27 28.32 -5.95
CA MET A 108 4.33 27.69 -7.26
C MET A 108 3.14 28.16 -8.10
N ARG A 109 3.33 28.25 -9.43
CA ARG A 109 2.28 28.72 -10.35
C ARG A 109 1.05 27.81 -10.38
N MET A 110 1.18 26.55 -9.98
CA MET A 110 0.10 25.56 -10.03
C MET A 110 0.11 24.69 -8.78
N GLY A 111 -0.90 24.85 -7.93
CA GLY A 111 -1.09 24.02 -6.74
C GLY A 111 -0.45 24.57 -5.46
N ILE A 112 -0.64 23.81 -4.37
CA ILE A 112 -0.21 24.14 -3.02
C ILE A 112 1.07 23.36 -2.73
N SER A 113 2.18 24.06 -2.50
CA SER A 113 3.42 23.42 -2.08
C SER A 113 3.40 23.16 -0.58
N VAL A 114 3.74 21.94 -0.17
CA VAL A 114 3.79 21.55 1.23
C VAL A 114 5.01 20.69 1.55
N PHE A 115 5.51 20.83 2.78
CA PHE A 115 6.42 19.86 3.39
C PHE A 115 5.62 18.73 4.00
N VAL A 116 5.99 17.49 3.69
CA VAL A 116 5.33 16.27 4.15
C VAL A 116 6.20 15.60 5.22
N LEU A 117 5.63 15.34 6.39
CA LEU A 117 6.32 14.78 7.55
C LEU A 117 7.66 15.49 7.88
N PRO A 118 7.70 16.83 7.96
CA PRO A 118 8.96 17.59 8.05
C PRO A 118 9.77 17.31 9.32
N TYR A 119 9.12 16.87 10.39
CA TYR A 119 9.77 16.60 11.68
C TYR A 119 10.10 15.13 11.91
N THR A 120 9.79 14.25 10.95
CA THR A 120 10.00 12.81 11.09
C THR A 120 10.68 12.21 9.86
N PRO A 121 11.95 12.57 9.59
CA PRO A 121 12.68 12.12 8.41
C PRO A 121 12.95 10.62 8.38
N TYR A 122 13.13 9.96 9.53
CA TYR A 122 13.35 8.51 9.56
C TYR A 122 12.05 7.78 9.22
N LEU A 123 10.94 8.19 9.81
CA LEU A 123 9.61 7.67 9.46
C LEU A 123 9.31 7.89 7.97
N MET A 124 9.58 9.07 7.44
CA MET A 124 9.37 9.38 6.02
C MET A 124 10.19 8.46 5.11
N ARG A 125 11.45 8.18 5.47
CA ARG A 125 12.31 7.25 4.72
C ARG A 125 11.74 5.83 4.70
N GLU A 126 11.31 5.32 5.85
CA GLU A 126 10.70 3.98 5.92
C GLU A 126 9.38 3.93 5.14
N LEU A 127 8.52 4.94 5.24
CA LEU A 127 7.26 4.98 4.47
C LEU A 127 7.51 5.04 2.97
N LYS A 128 8.56 5.73 2.52
CA LYS A 128 8.99 5.74 1.11
C LYS A 128 9.58 4.41 0.66
N SER A 129 10.31 3.69 1.51
CA SER A 129 10.82 2.34 1.16
C SER A 129 9.68 1.34 0.98
N LEU A 130 8.61 1.48 1.78
CA LEU A 130 7.39 0.69 1.68
C LEU A 130 6.53 1.03 0.45
N ARG A 131 6.85 2.10 -0.32
CA ARG A 131 6.11 2.49 -1.53
C ARG A 131 5.98 1.36 -2.54
N ASN A 132 6.97 0.46 -2.60
CA ASN A 132 6.98 -0.63 -3.58
C ASN A 132 6.10 -1.83 -3.16
N LEU A 133 5.47 -1.79 -1.98
CA LEU A 133 4.62 -2.87 -1.47
C LEU A 133 3.11 -2.64 -1.68
N PHE A 134 2.68 -1.45 -2.15
CA PHE A 134 1.27 -1.08 -2.39
C PHE A 134 1.07 -0.16 -3.60
#